data_AF-A0A2A2QY94-F1
#
_entry.id   AF-A0A2A2QY94-F1
#
_cell.length_a   1.000
_cell.length_b   1.000
_cell.length_c   1.000
_cell.angle_alpha   90.00
_cell.angle_beta   90.00
_cell.angle_gamma   90.00
#
_symmetry.space_group_name_H-M   'P 1'
#
loop_
_entity.id
_entity.type
_entity.pdbx_description
1 polymer ?
#
loop_
_entity_poly.entity_id
_entity_poly.type
_entity_poly.pdbx_seq_one_letter_code
_entity_poly.pdbx_strand_id
1 'polypeptide(L)'
;MKGATITLKNVPPDLHRSLKELAKKHKRSLNQEAIHCLEGALSLSVGERPSLRLAPGPVSVGKILRPLGDRADRQDDLLDREP
;
A
#
# COMPACT_ATOMS: atom_id res chain seq x y z
N MET A 1 -33.76 -12.25 9.78
CA MET A 1 -32.73 -11.27 10.20
C MET A 1 -33.39 -9.90 10.24
N LYS A 2 -33.36 -9.17 11.35
CA LYS A 2 -33.95 -7.82 11.43
C LYS A 2 -32.97 -6.83 10.78
N GLY A 3 -33.37 -6.23 9.67
CA GLY A 3 -32.63 -5.16 9.02
C GLY A 3 -32.90 -3.80 9.67
N ALA A 4 -31.91 -2.91 9.64
CA ALA A 4 -32.07 -1.51 10.01
C ALA A 4 -32.13 -0.65 8.74
N THR A 5 -33.01 0.35 8.72
CA THR A 5 -33.13 1.30 7.61
C THR A 5 -32.39 2.58 7.98
N ILE A 6 -31.45 3.01 7.14
CA ILE A 6 -30.70 4.25 7.31
C ILE A 6 -31.15 5.22 6.20
N THR A 7 -31.51 6.45 6.59
CA THR A 7 -31.84 7.52 5.65
C THR A 7 -30.75 8.58 5.68
N LEU A 8 -30.05 8.75 4.57
CA LEU A 8 -29.06 9.82 4.39
C LEU A 8 -29.77 11.07 3.86
N LYS A 9 -29.79 12.13 4.66
CA LYS A 9 -30.33 13.44 4.26
C LYS A 9 -29.18 14.35 3.83
N ASN A 10 -29.47 15.30 2.94
CA ASN A 10 -28.51 16.31 2.48
C ASN A 10 -27.24 15.72 1.83
N VAL A 11 -27.39 14.63 1.06
CA VAL A 11 -26.27 14.07 0.30
C VAL A 11 -25.87 15.05 -0.81
N PRO A 12 -24.59 15.46 -0.90
CA PRO A 12 -24.14 16.34 -1.97
C PRO A 12 -24.47 15.77 -3.35
N PRO A 13 -24.90 16.60 -4.31
CA PRO A 13 -25.34 16.13 -5.62
C PRO A 13 -24.23 15.38 -6.37
N ASP A 14 -22.98 15.83 -6.24
CA ASP A 14 -21.81 15.18 -6.84
C ASP A 14 -21.57 13.77 -6.27
N LEU A 15 -21.79 13.60 -4.96
CA LEU A 15 -21.64 12.32 -4.28
C LEU A 15 -22.74 11.35 -4.73
N HIS A 16 -23.99 11.83 -4.78
CA HIS A 16 -25.10 11.02 -5.30
C HIS A 16 -24.89 10.61 -6.76
N ARG A 17 -24.36 11.51 -7.60
CA ARG A 17 -24.02 11.19 -8.99
C ARG A 17 -22.93 10.12 -9.09
N SER A 18 -21.87 10.26 -8.31
CA SER A 18 -20.76 9.31 -8.26
C SER A 18 -21.24 7.92 -7.81
N LEU A 19 -22.06 7.85 -6.76
CA LEU A 19 -22.69 6.60 -6.31
C LEU A 19 -23.54 5.95 -7.40
N LYS A 20 -24.30 6.74 -8.17
CA LYS A 20 -25.11 6.23 -9.28
C LYS A 20 -24.26 5.68 -10.42
N GLU A 21 -23.14 6.32 -10.74
CA GLU A 21 -22.19 5.85 -11.76
C GLU A 21 -21.51 4.54 -11.32
N LEU A 22 -21.06 4.46 -10.07
CA LEU A 22 -20.50 3.24 -9.48
C LEU A 22 -21.50 2.09 -9.45
N ALA A 23 -22.73 2.34 -9.02
CA ALA A 23 -23.80 1.34 -9.00
C ALA A 23 -24.06 0.75 -10.40
N LYS A 24 -24.11 1.61 -11.44
CA LYS A 24 -24.22 1.15 -12.84
C LYS A 24 -23.02 0.31 -13.26
N LYS A 25 -21.80 0.74 -12.92
CA LYS A 25 -20.56 0.03 -13.24
C LYS A 25 -20.53 -1.36 -12.59
N HIS A 26 -20.94 -1.46 -11.33
CA HIS A 26 -20.95 -2.71 -10.57
C HIS A 26 -22.20 -3.57 -10.82
N LYS A 27 -23.16 -3.10 -11.64
CA LYS A 27 -24.45 -3.73 -11.90
C LYS A 27 -25.24 -4.01 -10.61
N ARG A 28 -25.13 -3.12 -9.64
CA ARG A 28 -25.81 -3.19 -8.34
C ARG A 28 -26.85 -2.08 -8.22
N SER A 29 -27.82 -2.27 -7.33
CA SER A 29 -28.70 -1.17 -6.93
C SER A 29 -27.93 -0.10 -6.17
N LEU A 30 -28.40 1.15 -6.20
CA LEU A 30 -27.79 2.26 -5.45
C LEU A 30 -27.73 1.96 -3.94
N ASN A 31 -28.75 1.29 -3.40
CA ASN A 31 -28.77 0.87 -2.00
C ASN A 31 -27.66 -0.13 -1.67
N GLN A 32 -27.46 -1.13 -2.53
CA GLN A 32 -26.37 -2.11 -2.36
C GLN A 32 -24.99 -1.47 -2.52
N GLU A 33 -24.83 -0.53 -3.46
CA GLU A 33 -23.58 0.19 -3.63
C GLU A 33 -23.28 1.05 -2.38
N ALA A 34 -24.29 1.74 -1.84
CA ALA A 34 -24.15 2.51 -0.61
C ALA A 34 -23.76 1.62 0.58
N ILE A 35 -24.40 0.45 0.74
CA ILE A 35 -24.02 -0.53 1.75
C ILE A 35 -22.57 -0.99 1.56
N HIS A 36 -22.17 -1.33 0.33
CA HIS A 36 -20.82 -1.79 0.04
C HIS A 36 -19.76 -0.71 0.32
N CYS A 37 -20.02 0.55 -0.02
CA CYS A 37 -19.15 1.66 0.34
C CYS A 37 -19.05 1.85 1.86
N LEU A 38 -20.17 1.71 2.59
CA LEU A 38 -20.18 1.79 4.05
C LEU A 38 -19.40 0.63 4.68
N GLU A 39 -19.57 -0.60 4.19
CA GLU A 39 -18.79 -1.77 4.63
C GLU A 39 -17.29 -1.53 4.44
N GLY A 40 -16.87 -1.08 3.25
CA GLY A 40 -15.47 -0.77 2.97
C GLY A 40 -14.90 0.33 3.87
N ALA A 41 -15.65 1.42 4.07
CA ALA A 41 -15.23 2.51 4.96
C ALA A 41 -15.10 2.04 6.41
N LEU A 42 -16.03 1.20 6.88
CA LEU A 42 -15.98 0.65 8.23
C LEU A 42 -14.86 -0.37 8.40
N SER A 43 -14.58 -1.22 7.41
CA SER A 43 -13.44 -2.14 7.44
C SER A 43 -12.10 -1.41 7.52
N LEU A 44 -11.97 -0.24 6.90
CA LEU A 44 -10.79 0.62 7.06
C LEU A 44 -10.73 1.28 8.44
N SER A 45 -11.88 1.60 9.04
CA SER A 45 -11.96 2.18 10.39
C SER A 45 -11.71 1.16 11.51
N VAL A 46 -12.01 -0.12 11.24
CA VAL A 46 -11.69 -1.28 12.10
C VAL A 46 -10.37 -1.90 11.62
N GLY A 47 -9.47 -1.09 11.07
CA GLY A 47 -8.06 -1.35 11.24
C GLY A 47 -7.76 -1.09 12.71
N GLU A 48 -7.36 -2.14 13.43
CA GLU A 48 -6.50 -2.03 14.60
C GLU A 48 -5.77 -0.69 14.58
N ARG A 49 -5.92 0.11 15.65
CA ARG A 49 -4.75 0.86 16.08
C ARG A 49 -3.69 -0.24 16.21
N PRO A 50 -2.65 -0.34 15.36
CA PRO A 50 -1.48 -1.05 15.83
C PRO A 50 -1.11 -0.23 17.04
N SER A 51 -1.47 -0.73 18.22
CA SER A 51 -0.91 -0.30 19.47
C SER A 51 0.55 -0.15 19.12
N LEU A 52 1.10 1.06 19.20
CA LEU A 52 2.52 1.33 19.00
C LEU A 52 3.26 0.43 20.00
N ARG A 53 3.40 -0.85 19.68
CA ARG A 53 4.37 -1.74 20.28
C ARG A 53 5.63 -1.31 19.60
N LEU A 54 6.18 -0.22 20.13
CA LEU A 54 7.61 -0.04 20.20
C LEU A 54 8.14 -1.38 20.71
N ALA A 55 8.65 -2.20 19.80
CA ALA A 55 9.29 -3.44 20.18
C ALA A 55 10.45 -3.05 21.12
N PRO A 56 10.55 -3.60 22.33
CA PRO A 56 11.73 -3.40 23.16
C PRO A 56 12.83 -4.30 22.58
N GLY A 57 13.52 -3.81 21.55
CA GLY A 57 14.64 -4.51 20.94
C GLY A 57 15.64 -3.50 20.39
N PRO A 58 16.94 -3.61 20.74
CA PRO A 58 17.96 -2.72 20.20
C PRO A 58 18.13 -3.03 18.70
N VAL A 59 17.65 -2.13 17.85
CA VAL A 59 17.97 -2.15 16.42
C VAL A 59 19.45 -1.82 16.26
N SER A 60 20.28 -2.83 15.98
CA SER A 60 21.69 -2.64 15.68
C SER A 60 21.83 -2.20 14.23
N VAL A 61 22.14 -0.91 14.03
CA VAL A 61 22.50 -0.35 12.71
C VAL A 61 23.93 -0.80 12.38
N GLY A 62 24.06 -2.01 11.85
CA GLY A 62 25.33 -2.61 11.50
C GLY A 62 25.79 -2.28 10.08
N LYS A 63 26.80 -1.40 9.99
CA LYS A 63 27.83 -1.29 8.92
C LYS A 63 27.37 -0.92 7.51
N ILE A 64 27.21 0.38 7.27
CA ILE A 64 27.39 0.98 5.94
C ILE A 64 28.85 1.44 5.84
N LEU A 65 29.78 0.52 5.61
CA LEU A 65 31.11 0.90 5.12
C LEU A 65 31.69 -0.24 4.30
N ARG A 66 31.69 -0.07 2.98
CA ARG A 66 32.53 -0.87 2.06
C ARG A 66 33.87 -0.14 1.96
N PRO A 67 35.03 -0.84 2.05
CA PRO A 67 36.31 -0.18 1.92
C PRO A 67 36.52 0.33 0.49
N LEU A 68 37.14 1.51 0.43
CA LEU A 68 37.60 2.21 -0.75
C LEU A 68 38.70 1.39 -1.46
N GLY A 69 38.66 1.36 -2.78
CA GLY A 69 39.32 0.38 -3.63
C GLY A 69 40.84 0.24 -3.48
N ASP A 70 41.29 -0.99 -3.66
CA ASP A 70 42.68 -1.39 -3.83
C ASP A 70 43.13 -1.06 -5.27
N ARG A 71 44.13 -0.19 -5.39
CA ARG A 71 44.85 0.14 -6.63
C ARG A 71 46.17 -0.63 -6.63
N ALA A 72 46.58 -1.08 -7.82
CA ALA A 72 47.81 -1.79 -8.18
C ALA A 72 47.69 -3.31 -8.04
N ASP A 73 47.85 -4.11 -9.10
CA ASP A 73 49.15 -4.26 -9.76
C ASP A 73 49.03 -4.50 -11.28
N ARG A 74 49.97 -3.94 -12.04
CA ARG A 74 50.21 -4.16 -13.47
C ARG A 74 51.26 -5.25 -13.64
N GLN A 75 51.31 -5.83 -14.86
CA GLN A 75 52.38 -6.68 -15.43
C GLN A 75 52.36 -8.13 -14.88
N ASP A 76 52.52 -9.20 -15.65
CA ASP A 76 53.03 -9.53 -16.98
C ASP A 76 52.02 -10.53 -17.63
N ASP A 77 51.89 -10.75 -18.94
CA ASP A 77 52.83 -11.44 -19.83
C ASP A 77 52.36 -11.21 -21.27
N LEU A 78 53.14 -10.47 -22.05
CA LEU A 78 53.06 -10.47 -23.51
C LEU A 78 54.43 -10.89 -24.04
N LEU A 79 54.76 -12.16 -23.82
CA LEU A 79 55.84 -12.86 -24.51
C LEU A 79 55.34 -14.26 -24.83
N ASP A 80 54.75 -14.41 -26.01
CA ASP A 80 55.14 -15.48 -26.92
C ASP A 80 54.68 -15.10 -28.32
N ARG A 81 55.63 -14.46 -28.99
CA ARG A 81 55.66 -14.28 -30.42
C ARG A 81 56.29 -15.55 -31.00
N GLU A 82 55.81 -15.89 -32.19
CA GLU A 82 56.43 -16.68 -33.25
C GLU A 82 55.92 -18.14 -33.44
N PRO A 83 55.99 -18.68 -34.67
CA PRO A 83 56.17 -18.04 -35.99
C PRO A 83 54.96 -18.13 -36.93
#